data_AF-A0A316MFL6-F1
#
_entry.id   AF-A0A316MFL6-F1
#
_cell.length_a   1.000
_cell.length_b   1.000
_cell.length_c   1.000
_cell.angle_alpha   90.00
_cell.angle_beta   90.00
_cell.angle_gamma   90.00
#
_symmetry.space_group_name_H-M   'P 1'
#
loop_
_entity.id
_entity.type
_entity.pdbx_description
1 polymer ?
#
loop_
_entity_poly.entity_id
_entity_poly.type
_entity_poly.pdbx_seq_one_letter_code
_entity_poly.pdbx_strand_id
1 'polypeptide(L)'
;MGRFVIRKTQTGFVFCLKAANGETIATSEVYQTLAGCKKGVCSVVRNAAAETLYLDGETPQSVRNPRYELYQDAAGRYRFRLRAKNGEIIAVSEDYLSKSGCENGIASVRRNAPDARVAVIVSK
;
A
#
# COMPACT_ATOMS: atom_id res chain seq x y z
N MET A 1 -12.22 -9.81 7.89
CA MET A 1 -12.03 -8.72 6.91
C MET A 1 -10.93 -7.81 7.41
N GLY A 2 -10.18 -7.18 6.50
CA GLY A 2 -9.13 -6.22 6.88
C GLY A 2 -9.67 -4.89 7.42
N ARG A 3 -8.76 -4.01 7.82
CA ARG A 3 -9.08 -2.63 8.24
C ARG A 3 -7.95 -1.66 7.90
N PHE A 4 -8.31 -0.46 7.49
CA PHE A 4 -7.38 0.67 7.46
C PHE A 4 -7.29 1.30 8.84
N VAL A 5 -6.07 1.54 9.32
CA VAL A 5 -5.79 2.21 10.59
C VAL A 5 -5.05 3.49 10.29
N ILE A 6 -5.73 4.63 10.44
CA ILE A 6 -5.13 5.96 10.33
C ILE A 6 -4.58 6.35 11.71
N ARG A 7 -3.32 6.79 11.76
CA ARG A 7 -2.66 7.29 12.97
C ARG A 7 -2.13 8.69 12.72
N LYS A 8 -2.23 9.56 13.72
CA LYS A 8 -1.57 10.87 13.71
C LYS A 8 -0.10 10.70 14.11
N THR A 9 0.81 11.29 13.33
CA THR A 9 2.24 11.42 13.63
C THR A 9 2.54 12.86 14.04
N GLN A 10 3.79 13.15 14.42
CA GLN A 10 4.22 14.52 14.72
C GLN A 10 4.05 15.46 13.50
N THR A 11 4.20 14.92 12.29
CA THR A 11 4.26 15.68 11.03
C THR A 11 3.04 15.51 10.13
N GLY A 12 2.04 14.71 10.54
CA GLY A 12 0.87 14.46 9.71
C GLY A 12 0.08 13.20 10.11
N PHE A 13 -0.37 12.46 9.10
CA PHE A 13 -1.21 11.28 9.22
C PHE A 13 -0.70 10.16 8.30
N VAL A 14 -0.63 8.95 8.82
CA VAL A 14 -0.28 7.74 8.07
C VAL A 14 -1.40 6.73 8.20
N PHE A 15 -1.63 5.92 7.16
CA PHE A 15 -2.52 4.77 7.28
C PHE A 15 -1.77 3.45 7.06
N CYS A 16 -2.17 2.43 7.80
CA CYS A 16 -1.77 1.05 7.58
C CYS A 16 -3.00 0.24 7.18
N LEU A 17 -2.90 -0.55 6.11
CA LEU A 17 -3.87 -1.60 5.82
C LEU A 17 -3.47 -2.85 6.60
N LYS A 18 -4.38 -3.32 7.45
CA LYS A 18 -4.23 -4.57 8.19
C LYS A 18 -5.09 -5.67 7.61
N ALA A 19 -4.51 -6.85 7.42
CA ALA A 19 -5.24 -8.06 7.05
C ALA A 19 -6.14 -8.53 8.22
N ALA A 20 -6.99 -9.53 7.96
CA ALA A 20 -7.92 -10.06 8.96
C ALA A 20 -7.23 -10.65 10.21
N ASN A 21 -6.01 -11.17 10.06
CA ASN A 21 -5.14 -11.65 11.14
C ASN A 21 -4.44 -10.51 11.92
N GLY A 22 -4.65 -9.24 11.56
CA GLY A 22 -4.05 -8.07 12.21
C GLY A 22 -2.68 -7.65 11.67
N GLU A 23 -2.08 -8.44 10.78
CA GLU A 23 -0.82 -8.16 10.09
C GLU A 23 -0.92 -6.91 9.23
N THR A 24 0.11 -6.06 9.26
CA THR A 24 0.18 -4.89 8.38
C THR A 24 0.69 -5.32 7.02
N ILE A 25 -0.10 -5.14 5.98
CA ILE A 25 0.24 -5.58 4.62
C ILE A 25 0.63 -4.44 3.69
N ALA A 26 0.25 -3.21 4.04
CA ALA A 26 0.66 -2.01 3.32
C ALA A 26 0.58 -0.76 4.21
N THR A 27 1.48 0.18 3.98
CA THR A 27 1.58 1.46 4.70
C THR A 27 1.67 2.61 3.71
N SER A 28 1.03 3.74 4.01
CA SER A 28 1.09 4.94 3.19
C SER A 28 2.31 5.80 3.51
N GLU A 29 2.58 6.78 2.65
CA GLU A 29 3.39 7.94 3.04
C GLU A 29 2.66 8.79 4.10
N VAL A 30 3.35 9.80 4.64
CA VAL A 30 2.77 10.75 5.58
C VAL A 30 1.99 11.83 4.82
N TYR A 31 0.70 11.93 5.10
CA TYR A 31 -0.17 13.00 4.62
C TYR A 31 -0.22 14.15 5.62
N GLN A 32 -0.21 15.39 5.12
CA GLN A 32 -0.31 16.58 5.98
C GLN A 32 -1.67 16.70 6.69
N THR A 33 -2.75 16.20 6.07
CA THR A 33 -4.11 16.33 6.59
C THR A 33 -4.83 15.00 6.66
N LEU A 34 -5.75 14.86 7.64
CA LEU A 34 -6.63 13.70 7.75
C LEU A 34 -7.47 13.50 6.48
N ALA A 35 -7.92 14.58 5.86
CA ALA A 35 -8.68 14.53 4.61
C ALA A 35 -7.84 13.97 3.45
N GLY A 36 -6.57 14.38 3.33
CA GLY A 36 -5.62 13.82 2.36
C GLY A 36 -5.37 12.34 2.59
N CYS A 37 -5.18 11.94 3.85
CA CYS A 37 -5.01 10.54 4.24
C CYS A 37 -6.23 9.68 3.86
N LYS A 38 -7.45 10.16 4.13
CA LYS A 38 -8.70 9.48 3.72
C LYS A 38 -8.83 9.38 2.20
N LYS A 39 -8.42 10.40 1.44
CA LYS A 39 -8.36 10.32 -0.04
C LYS A 39 -7.36 9.26 -0.50
N GLY A 40 -6.21 9.14 0.18
CA GLY A 40 -5.24 8.07 -0.03
C GLY A 40 -5.84 6.68 0.17
N VAL A 41 -6.58 6.46 1.26
CA VAL A 41 -7.31 5.21 1.51
C VAL A 41 -8.29 4.90 0.38
N CYS A 42 -9.13 5.87 -0.03
CA CYS A 42 -10.05 5.69 -1.15
C CYS A 42 -9.31 5.35 -2.47
N SER A 43 -8.11 5.91 -2.66
CA SER A 43 -7.27 5.59 -3.81
C SER A 43 -6.78 4.15 -3.76
N VAL A 44 -6.34 3.65 -2.60
CA VAL A 44 -5.93 2.25 -2.43
C VAL A 44 -7.10 1.31 -2.72
N VAL A 45 -8.29 1.60 -2.18
CA VAL A 45 -9.51 0.81 -2.44
C VAL A 45 -9.81 0.75 -3.93
N ARG A 46 -9.81 1.88 -4.62
CA ARG A 46 -10.11 1.96 -6.06
C ARG A 46 -9.10 1.20 -6.93
N ASN A 47 -7.83 1.22 -6.54
CA ASN A 47 -6.74 0.64 -7.33
C ASN A 47 -6.30 -0.74 -6.82
N ALA A 48 -7.01 -1.32 -5.84
CA ALA A 48 -6.62 -2.59 -5.23
C ALA A 48 -6.56 -3.74 -6.24
N ALA A 49 -7.43 -3.75 -7.25
CA ALA A 49 -7.45 -4.77 -8.31
C ALA A 49 -6.45 -4.53 -9.44
N ALA A 50 -5.54 -3.55 -9.31
CA ALA A 50 -4.57 -3.25 -10.36
C ALA A 50 -3.62 -4.42 -10.64
N GLU A 51 -3.09 -4.48 -11.86
CA GLU A 51 -2.16 -5.52 -12.30
C GLU A 51 -0.83 -5.43 -11.55
N THR A 52 -0.07 -6.54 -11.53
CA THR A 52 1.26 -6.59 -10.93
C THR A 52 2.31 -6.59 -12.03
N LEU A 53 3.30 -5.71 -11.88
CA LEU A 53 4.50 -5.65 -12.69
C LEU A 53 5.71 -5.97 -11.82
N TYR A 54 6.54 -6.90 -12.27
CA TYR A 54 7.84 -7.19 -11.66
C TYR A 54 8.90 -6.29 -12.28
N LEU A 55 9.71 -5.62 -11.46
CA LEU A 55 10.73 -4.67 -11.86
C LEU A 55 12.14 -5.25 -11.61
N ASP A 56 12.87 -5.50 -12.70
CA ASP A 56 14.13 -6.24 -12.70
C ASP A 56 15.32 -5.29 -12.95
N GLY A 57 15.30 -4.12 -12.29
CA GLY A 57 16.36 -3.11 -12.40
C GLY A 57 15.96 -1.81 -13.10
N GLU A 58 14.83 -1.77 -13.82
CA GLU A 58 14.33 -0.55 -14.46
C GLU A 58 12.84 -0.33 -14.15
N THR A 59 12.50 0.89 -13.71
CA THR A 59 11.11 1.35 -13.69
C THR A 59 10.71 1.78 -15.11
N PRO A 60 9.66 1.19 -15.71
CA PRO A 60 9.16 1.69 -16.98
C PRO A 60 8.73 3.15 -16.83
N GLN A 61 9.19 4.00 -17.75
CA GLN A 61 8.83 5.41 -17.78
C GLN A 61 7.32 5.57 -18.03
N SER A 62 6.65 6.27 -17.10
CA SER A 62 5.32 6.88 -17.27
C SER A 62 4.22 5.99 -17.86
N VAL A 63 3.90 4.87 -17.20
CA VAL A 63 2.71 4.08 -17.56
C VAL A 63 1.46 4.72 -16.94
N ARG A 64 0.43 5.04 -17.73
CA ARG A 64 -0.77 5.80 -17.29
C ARG A 64 -1.88 4.98 -16.61
N ASN A 65 -1.55 3.80 -16.08
CA ASN A 65 -2.51 2.91 -15.39
C ASN A 65 -2.13 2.72 -13.93
N PRO A 66 -3.06 2.39 -13.01
CA PRO A 66 -2.66 1.91 -11.69
C PRO A 66 -1.99 0.52 -11.80
N ARG A 67 -1.01 0.24 -10.94
CA ARG A 67 -0.32 -1.07 -10.90
C ARG A 67 0.40 -1.29 -9.57
N TYR A 68 0.61 -2.54 -9.22
CA TYR A 68 1.61 -2.94 -8.24
C TYR A 68 2.97 -3.05 -8.92
N GLU A 69 3.98 -2.45 -8.33
CA GLU A 69 5.38 -2.62 -8.74
C GLU A 69 6.06 -3.48 -7.68
N LEU A 70 6.34 -4.74 -8.02
CA LEU A 70 7.09 -5.67 -7.20
C LEU A 70 8.57 -5.57 -7.59
N TYR A 71 9.45 -5.32 -6.64
CA TYR A 71 10.88 -5.17 -6.89
C TYR A 71 11.70 -5.82 -5.77
N GLN A 72 12.94 -6.16 -6.07
CA GLN A 72 13.92 -6.58 -5.07
C GLN A 72 14.76 -5.36 -4.65
N ASP A 73 14.95 -5.17 -3.36
CA ASP A 73 15.84 -4.14 -2.83
C ASP A 73 17.31 -4.60 -2.84
N ALA A 74 18.22 -3.67 -2.54
CA ALA A 74 19.66 -3.96 -2.52
C ALA A 74 20.08 -5.00 -1.46
N ALA A 75 19.22 -5.27 -0.46
CA ALA A 75 19.44 -6.29 0.55
C ALA A 75 18.87 -7.66 0.12
N GLY A 76 18.41 -7.80 -1.12
CA GLY A 76 17.83 -9.02 -1.65
C GLY A 76 16.39 -9.28 -1.17
N ARG A 77 15.75 -8.32 -0.49
CA ARG A 77 14.38 -8.45 0.02
C ARG A 77 13.38 -7.96 -1.02
N TYR A 78 12.20 -8.58 -1.04
CA TYR A 78 11.15 -8.22 -1.99
C TYR A 78 10.19 -7.21 -1.37
N ARG A 79 9.81 -6.18 -2.12
CA ARG A 79 8.81 -5.20 -1.72
C ARG A 79 7.85 -4.95 -2.86
N PHE A 80 6.67 -4.45 -2.54
CA PHE A 80 5.78 -3.89 -3.54
C PHE A 80 5.37 -2.47 -3.19
N ARG A 81 5.06 -1.69 -4.21
CA ARG A 81 4.36 -0.41 -4.08
C ARG A 81 3.20 -0.34 -5.04
N LEU A 82 2.08 0.17 -4.57
CA LEU A 82 0.90 0.43 -5.38
C LEU A 82 0.97 1.86 -5.92
N ARG A 83 0.93 2.00 -7.24
CA ARG A 83 0.81 3.30 -7.91
C ARG A 83 -0.63 3.55 -8.34
N ALA A 84 -1.07 4.78 -8.11
CA ALA A 84 -2.33 5.28 -8.65
C ALA A 84 -2.20 5.66 -10.14
N LYS A 85 -3.32 5.95 -10.78
CA LYS A 85 -3.39 6.36 -12.20
C LYS A 85 -2.54 7.59 -12.53
N ASN A 86 -2.35 8.50 -11.58
CA ASN A 86 -1.51 9.69 -11.70
C ASN A 86 -0.01 9.41 -11.48
N GLY A 87 0.38 8.16 -11.24
CA GLY A 87 1.77 7.75 -11.01
C GLY A 87 2.24 7.87 -9.56
N GLU A 88 1.45 8.47 -8.66
CA GLU A 88 1.80 8.59 -7.26
C GLU A 88 1.81 7.23 -6.55
N ILE A 89 2.76 7.05 -5.64
CA ILE A 89 2.79 5.88 -4.75
C ILE A 89 1.77 6.12 -3.64
N ILE A 90 0.80 5.21 -3.51
CA ILE A 90 -0.29 5.35 -2.53
C ILE A 90 -0.20 4.34 -1.38
N ALA A 91 0.57 3.26 -1.56
CA ALA A 91 0.84 2.28 -0.52
C ALA A 91 2.14 1.52 -0.82
N VAL A 92 2.90 1.19 0.21
CA VAL A 92 4.15 0.42 0.14
C VAL A 92 4.08 -0.73 1.14
N SER A 93 4.61 -1.89 0.78
CA SER A 93 4.66 -3.06 1.65
C SER A 93 5.81 -3.02 2.64
N GLU A 94 5.75 -3.89 3.65
CA GLU A 94 6.94 -4.34 4.37
C GLU A 94 7.81 -5.22 3.45
N ASP A 95 9.00 -5.57 3.90
CA ASP A 95 9.96 -6.37 3.15
C ASP A 95 9.73 -7.87 3.35
N TYR A 96 9.73 -8.61 2.24
CA TYR A 96 9.51 -10.05 2.20
C TYR A 96 10.81 -10.80 1.88
N LEU A 97 10.92 -12.01 2.42
CA LEU A 97 12.02 -12.93 2.16
C LEU A 97 12.03 -13.51 0.74
N SER A 98 10.87 -13.59 0.09
CA SER A 98 10.72 -14.23 -1.22
C SER A 98 9.72 -13.49 -2.10
N LYS A 99 9.89 -13.63 -3.42
CA LYS A 99 8.97 -13.08 -4.42
C LYS A 99 7.54 -13.56 -4.20
N SER A 100 7.36 -14.88 -3.98
CA SER A 100 6.05 -15.47 -3.71
C SER A 100 5.41 -14.91 -2.44
N GLY A 101 6.19 -14.64 -1.38
CA GLY A 101 5.69 -13.96 -0.17
C GLY A 101 5.16 -12.56 -0.49
N CYS A 102 5.88 -11.81 -1.33
CA CYS A 102 5.46 -10.48 -1.76
C CYS A 102 4.18 -10.52 -2.63
N GLU A 103 4.06 -11.50 -3.54
CA GLU A 103 2.85 -11.73 -4.34
C GLU A 103 1.64 -12.09 -3.46
N ASN A 104 1.84 -12.88 -2.41
CA ASN A 104 0.81 -13.16 -1.41
C ASN A 104 0.41 -11.89 -0.65
N GLY A 105 1.36 -11.01 -0.35
CA GLY A 105 1.10 -9.68 0.20
C GLY A 105 0.19 -8.85 -0.70
N ILE A 106 0.48 -8.81 -2.01
CA ILE A 106 -0.36 -8.12 -3.01
C ILE A 106 -1.77 -8.74 -3.07
N ALA A 107 -1.86 -10.07 -3.11
CA ALA A 107 -3.14 -10.77 -3.08
C ALA A 107 -3.93 -10.46 -1.80
N SER A 108 -3.25 -10.31 -0.67
CA SER A 108 -3.85 -9.88 0.59
C SER A 108 -4.40 -8.46 0.51
N VAL A 109 -3.68 -7.51 -0.12
CA VAL A 109 -4.18 -6.16 -0.34
C VAL A 109 -5.42 -6.18 -1.23
N ARG A 110 -5.38 -6.89 -2.36
CA ARG A 110 -6.51 -7.08 -3.28
C ARG A 110 -7.77 -7.57 -2.56
N ARG A 111 -7.60 -8.55 -1.67
CA ARG A 111 -8.71 -9.17 -0.93
C ARG A 111 -9.23 -8.30 0.20
N ASN A 112 -8.35 -7.59 0.91
CA ASN A 112 -8.73 -6.91 2.15
C ASN A 112 -9.09 -5.45 1.96
N ALA A 113 -8.52 -4.76 0.97
CA ALA A 113 -8.74 -3.32 0.78
C ALA A 113 -10.20 -2.95 0.44
N PRO A 114 -10.90 -3.62 -0.50
CA PRO A 114 -12.22 -3.17 -0.96
C PRO A 114 -13.26 -3.02 0.15
N ASP A 115 -13.29 -3.97 1.08
CA ASP A 115 -14.26 -4.01 2.19
C ASP A 115 -13.66 -3.59 3.54
N ALA A 116 -12.44 -3.06 3.55
CA ALA A 116 -11.77 -2.68 4.79
C ALA A 116 -12.46 -1.48 5.45
N ARG A 117 -12.80 -1.65 6.73
CA ARG A 117 -13.28 -0.55 7.57
C ARG A 117 -12.14 0.42 7.86
N VAL A 118 -12.45 1.71 7.98
CA VAL A 118 -11.48 2.75 8.34
C VAL A 118 -11.61 3.09 9.82
N ALA A 119 -10.52 2.92 10.58
CA ALA A 119 -10.41 3.31 11.97
C ALA A 119 -9.40 4.46 12.10
N VAL A 120 -9.79 5.56 12.75
CA VAL A 120 -8.90 6.68 13.06
C VAL A 120 -8.50 6.59 14.52
N ILE A 121 -7.20 6.44 14.77
CA ILE A 121 -6.63 6.43 16.11
C ILE A 121 -5.98 7.79 16.34
N VAL A 122 -6.62 8.60 17.18
CA VAL A 122 -6.05 9.82 17.71
C VAL A 122 -5.48 9.46 19.08
N SER A 123 -4.16 9.35 19.20
CA SER A 123 -3.53 9.22 20.51
C SER A 123 -3.92 10.45 21.33
N LYS A 124 -4.48 10.23 22.52
CA LYS A 124 -4.82 11.28 23.49
C LYS A 124 -3.57 11.97 24.01
#